data_AF-A0A1F8GSS9-F1
#
_entry.id   AF-A0A1F8GSS9-F1
#
_cell.length_a   1.000
_cell.length_b   1.000
_cell.length_c   1.000
_cell.angle_alpha   90.00
_cell.angle_beta   90.00
_cell.angle_gamma   90.00
#
_symmetry.space_group_name_H-M   'P 1'
#
loop_
_entity.id
_entity.type
_entity.pdbx_description
1 polymer ?
#
loop_
_entity_poly.entity_id
_entity_poly.type
_entity_poly.pdbx_seq_one_letter_code
_entity_poly.pdbx_strand_id
1 'polypeptide(L)'
;MSKQEKTILSAVIISAFILPGFNSFYARADAVGERHNFFVDRQYDVFSRTSVPATLIVAGQHSHIYIEDAVLERYGGTANQSLMSAVSKLASDFDSTIYPANVDFWGSEPNPGIDNDPHVTILFEQLMNNTGGYTDTSNLYLSAPGRPSNEREMFFVSSGALIAGRSAVFMAHEFEHLISANQKILIHNVAEDIWLDELRAQYSVTLAGYNSPFTGSDLQSRKNDFLRNPVDSLTEWKGRTNDYAPVTLFGHYLVGRYGPAILKDTIRDRLTGIDSINAWLAGHKYQERFVDVFGDWAIANYLNAPGDLRFGYAQPDLADVKVSPIDAQILRYPLSQYSFSLKPWQAEWYKFISASSLPPEAGQNLRVGWTSGPISVMLVDDAGKVQEISNGEVIVSPQRTFTLIPYYHPYGSSAGQSEPSVDVLLNMEYTNEPPVPAVIPDGSLIRRKEESDIYVVEGKYKRYLAPGVISLYGHLDPTKAFQLEPVRFDSYLSTNYVRYINEQKVYAVWPPGEGSSGAGIASDGTKHWLHMPAQTFSETGRDWSSIFIINDLELNFYKTSSDITK
;
A
#
# COMPACT_ATOMS: atom_id res chain seq x y z
N MET A 1 13.97 73.42 1.04
CA MET A 1 14.99 74.40 1.50
C MET A 1 14.78 74.57 3.00
N SER A 2 15.68 74.34 3.96
CA SER A 2 17.09 73.96 4.03
C SER A 2 17.41 73.38 5.43
N LYS A 3 18.18 72.28 5.47
CA LYS A 3 19.28 71.90 6.38
C LYS A 3 19.34 72.34 7.87
N GLN A 4 19.48 71.30 8.69
CA GLN A 4 20.54 71.01 9.69
C GLN A 4 20.57 71.70 11.07
N GLU A 5 20.24 70.86 12.07
CA GLU A 5 21.08 70.42 13.22
C GLU A 5 21.77 71.45 14.11
N LYS A 6 21.35 71.49 15.39
CA LYS A 6 22.26 71.55 16.55
C LYS A 6 21.67 70.76 17.74
N THR A 7 22.40 69.74 18.14
CA THR A 7 22.16 68.89 19.33
C THR A 7 22.85 69.51 20.55
N ILE A 8 22.14 69.68 21.67
CA ILE A 8 22.74 69.68 23.02
C ILE A 8 21.80 68.91 23.97
N LEU A 9 22.42 67.98 24.68
CA LEU A 9 21.86 66.98 25.57
C LEU A 9 21.59 67.55 26.98
N SER A 10 20.62 66.92 27.67
CA SER A 10 20.52 66.71 29.14
C SER A 10 19.42 67.48 29.89
N ALA A 11 18.29 66.82 30.15
CA ALA A 11 17.77 66.61 31.50
C ALA A 11 16.60 65.61 31.48
N VAL A 12 16.70 64.65 32.39
CA VAL A 12 15.83 63.50 32.62
C VAL A 12 14.41 63.94 33.02
N ILE A 13 13.40 63.43 32.32
CA ILE A 13 12.04 63.26 32.86
C ILE A 13 11.60 61.82 32.55
N ILE A 14 11.41 61.07 33.64
CA ILE A 14 10.87 59.72 33.67
C ILE A 14 9.46 59.76 33.09
N SER A 15 9.24 59.06 31.98
CA SER A 15 7.91 58.74 31.48
C SER A 15 7.84 57.23 31.26
N ALA A 16 7.01 56.59 32.09
CA ALA A 16 6.72 55.17 32.05
C ALA A 16 6.16 54.78 30.67
N PHE A 17 6.97 54.06 29.89
CA PHE A 17 6.45 53.25 28.80
C PHE A 17 6.13 51.86 29.36
N ILE A 18 4.84 51.58 29.41
CA ILE A 18 4.30 50.23 29.57
C ILE A 18 4.77 49.44 28.35
N LEU A 19 5.80 48.60 28.54
CA LEU A 19 6.15 47.57 27.58
C LEU A 19 5.01 46.54 27.56
N PRO A 20 4.51 46.12 26.39
CA PRO A 20 3.65 44.95 26.31
C PRO A 20 4.46 43.76 26.81
N GLY A 21 3.93 43.08 27.83
CA GLY A 21 4.54 41.90 28.42
C GLY A 21 4.83 40.87 27.33
N PHE A 22 6.10 40.64 27.07
CA PHE A 22 6.55 39.37 26.51
C PHE A 22 6.15 38.31 27.55
N ASN A 23 5.05 37.60 27.30
CA ASN A 23 4.82 36.31 27.94
C ASN A 23 5.95 35.39 27.47
N SER A 24 7.02 35.34 28.24
CA SER A 24 7.97 34.25 28.20
C SER A 24 7.19 32.99 28.54
N PHE A 25 6.77 32.24 27.53
CA PHE A 25 6.37 30.85 27.70
C PHE A 25 7.63 30.12 28.19
N TYR A 26 7.79 30.03 29.50
CA TYR A 26 8.79 29.17 30.11
C TYR A 26 8.38 27.74 29.78
N ALA A 27 9.17 27.05 28.95
CA ALA A 27 9.10 25.60 28.84
C ALA A 27 9.30 25.03 30.25
N ARG A 28 8.31 24.33 30.79
CA ARG A 28 8.46 23.50 31.98
C ARG A 28 8.70 22.09 31.48
N ALA A 29 9.96 21.71 31.37
CA ALA A 29 10.29 20.29 31.28
C ALA A 29 9.84 19.61 32.58
N ASP A 30 9.11 18.51 32.47
CA ASP A 30 8.65 17.75 33.61
C ASP A 30 9.85 17.23 34.44
N ALA A 31 9.69 17.18 35.76
CA ALA A 31 10.75 16.72 36.66
C ALA A 31 10.59 15.24 37.02
N VAL A 32 11.68 14.47 37.12
CA VAL A 32 11.61 13.08 37.60
C VAL A 32 10.92 13.01 38.97
N GLY A 33 9.93 12.13 39.09
CA GLY A 33 9.03 12.02 40.23
C GLY A 33 7.77 12.89 40.15
N GLU A 34 7.64 13.74 39.13
CA GLU A 34 6.42 14.49 38.87
C GLU A 34 5.28 13.57 38.46
N ARG A 35 4.09 13.87 38.95
CA ARG A 35 2.89 13.06 38.79
C ARG A 35 1.87 13.80 37.96
N HIS A 36 1.39 13.16 36.90
CA HIS A 36 0.37 13.69 35.99
C HIS A 36 -0.81 12.73 35.91
N ASN A 37 -1.97 13.26 35.54
CA ASN A 37 -3.14 12.45 35.18
C ASN A 37 -3.31 12.52 33.66
N PHE A 38 -3.01 11.42 32.98
CA PHE A 38 -3.09 11.33 31.52
C PHE A 38 -4.48 10.88 31.10
N PHE A 39 -4.99 11.43 30.01
CA PHE A 39 -6.12 10.88 29.29
C PHE A 39 -5.68 9.62 28.53
N VAL A 40 -6.52 8.59 28.55
CA VAL A 40 -6.25 7.28 27.94
C VAL A 40 -7.49 6.80 27.19
N ASP A 41 -7.31 5.92 26.21
CA ASP A 41 -8.42 5.36 25.44
C ASP A 41 -9.02 4.12 26.13
N ARG A 42 -10.32 4.20 26.41
CA ARG A 42 -11.13 3.13 27.02
C ARG A 42 -11.17 1.83 26.19
N GLN A 43 -10.89 1.89 24.90
CA GLN A 43 -10.87 0.74 24.01
C GLN A 43 -9.62 -0.12 24.21
N TYR A 44 -8.52 0.49 24.63
CA TYR A 44 -7.24 -0.18 24.86
C TYR A 44 -6.96 -0.42 26.35
N ASP A 45 -7.47 0.43 27.25
CA ASP A 45 -7.31 0.27 28.70
C ASP A 45 -8.07 -0.97 29.23
N VAL A 46 -7.39 -1.80 30.03
CA VAL A 46 -7.95 -3.06 30.54
C VAL A 46 -9.15 -2.87 31.48
N PHE A 47 -9.30 -1.68 32.07
CA PHE A 47 -10.41 -1.33 32.95
C PHE A 47 -11.38 -0.32 32.31
N SER A 48 -11.23 -0.06 31.00
CA SER A 48 -12.00 0.93 30.23
C SER A 48 -12.02 2.33 30.86
N ARG A 49 -10.91 2.72 31.48
CA ARG A 49 -10.71 4.05 32.06
C ARG A 49 -10.57 5.09 30.94
N THR A 50 -10.73 6.35 31.33
CA THR A 50 -10.51 7.52 30.44
C THR A 50 -9.40 8.42 30.94
N SER A 51 -8.86 8.14 32.13
CA SER A 51 -7.65 8.76 32.62
C SER A 51 -6.94 7.87 33.62
N VAL A 52 -5.62 7.97 33.68
CA VAL A 52 -4.78 7.26 34.65
C VAL A 52 -3.75 8.21 35.28
N PRO A 53 -3.53 8.14 36.61
CA PRO A 53 -2.41 8.84 37.21
C PRO A 53 -1.12 8.07 36.95
N ALA A 54 -0.07 8.79 36.56
CA ALA A 54 1.24 8.22 36.27
C ALA A 54 2.36 9.15 36.76
N THR A 55 3.51 8.56 37.06
CA THR A 55 4.68 9.26 37.59
C THR A 55 5.83 9.19 36.60
N LEU A 56 6.53 10.30 36.37
CA LEU A 56 7.73 10.36 35.53
C LEU A 56 8.87 9.61 36.23
N ILE A 57 9.36 8.54 35.62
CA ILE A 57 10.43 7.71 36.20
C ILE A 57 11.79 8.06 35.63
N VAL A 58 11.87 8.33 34.33
CA VAL A 58 13.11 8.70 33.65
C VAL A 58 12.83 9.81 32.65
N ALA A 59 13.66 10.86 32.69
CA ALA A 59 13.80 11.83 31.62
C ALA A 59 15.11 11.54 30.88
N GLY A 60 15.00 11.07 29.64
CA GLY A 60 16.11 10.82 28.72
C GLY A 60 16.49 12.06 27.93
N GLN A 61 17.26 11.86 26.86
CA GLN A 61 17.62 12.92 25.91
C GLN A 61 16.48 13.28 24.97
N HIS A 62 15.68 12.29 24.55
CA HIS A 62 14.58 12.46 23.61
C HIS A 62 13.23 11.96 24.17
N SER A 63 13.20 11.46 25.40
CA SER A 63 12.01 10.81 25.96
C SER A 63 11.71 11.14 27.42
N HIS A 64 10.43 11.18 27.76
CA HIS A 64 9.92 11.13 29.13
C HIS A 64 9.17 9.81 29.33
N ILE A 65 9.65 8.94 30.23
CA ILE A 65 8.99 7.67 30.53
C ILE A 65 8.16 7.77 31.79
N TYR A 66 6.84 7.75 31.60
CA TYR A 66 5.83 7.67 32.64
C TYR A 66 5.40 6.24 32.88
N ILE A 67 5.14 5.89 34.14
CA ILE A 67 4.53 4.62 34.50
C ILE A 67 3.28 4.90 35.33
N GLU A 68 2.18 4.26 34.95
CA GLU A 68 0.93 4.27 35.70
C GLU A 68 1.19 3.94 37.19
N ASP A 69 0.65 4.74 38.10
CA ASP A 69 0.93 4.62 39.53
C ASP A 69 0.57 3.23 40.09
N ALA A 70 -0.53 2.63 39.61
CA ALA A 70 -0.94 1.29 40.03
C ALA A 70 0.05 0.21 39.57
N VAL A 71 0.70 0.40 38.43
CA VAL A 71 1.77 -0.47 37.94
C VAL A 71 3.01 -0.30 38.82
N LEU A 72 3.41 0.95 39.10
CA LEU A 72 4.52 1.23 40.01
C LEU A 72 4.31 0.57 41.37
N GLU A 73 3.14 0.77 41.99
CA GLU A 73 2.79 0.19 43.29
C GLU A 73 2.89 -1.35 43.26
N ARG A 74 2.31 -1.97 42.23
CA ARG A 74 2.32 -3.43 42.03
C ARG A 74 3.74 -4.00 41.99
N TYR A 75 4.70 -3.26 41.43
CA TYR A 75 6.10 -3.69 41.33
C TYR A 75 7.00 -3.16 42.45
N GLY A 76 6.45 -2.67 43.57
CA GLY A 76 7.24 -2.22 44.72
C GLY A 76 7.79 -0.80 44.59
N GLY A 77 7.23 -0.01 43.68
CA GLY A 77 7.52 1.40 43.48
C GLY A 77 8.95 1.67 42.97
N THR A 78 9.40 2.91 43.19
CA THR A 78 10.75 3.36 42.83
C THR A 78 11.87 2.70 43.65
N ALA A 79 11.52 1.98 44.72
CA ALA A 79 12.47 1.19 45.50
C ALA A 79 12.89 -0.12 44.79
N ASN A 80 12.14 -0.57 43.78
CA ASN A 80 12.49 -1.75 43.01
C ASN A 80 13.60 -1.44 42.00
N GLN A 81 14.85 -1.75 42.38
CA GLN A 81 16.03 -1.49 41.56
C GLN A 81 15.99 -2.20 40.19
N SER A 82 15.39 -3.39 40.10
CA SER A 82 15.27 -4.12 38.84
C SER A 82 14.32 -3.41 37.87
N LEU A 83 13.19 -2.90 38.38
CA LEU A 83 12.27 -2.09 37.59
C LEU A 83 12.94 -0.80 37.13
N MET A 84 13.59 -0.05 38.05
CA MET A 84 14.26 1.21 37.71
C MET A 84 15.38 0.99 36.67
N SER A 85 16.14 -0.10 36.79
CA SER A 85 17.16 -0.48 35.82
C SER A 85 16.56 -0.80 34.45
N ALA A 86 15.46 -1.57 34.40
CA ALA A 86 14.77 -1.89 33.16
C ALA A 86 14.24 -0.64 32.46
N VAL A 87 13.61 0.28 33.20
CA VAL A 87 13.06 1.53 32.66
C VAL A 87 14.18 2.47 32.19
N SER A 88 15.27 2.58 32.95
CA SER A 88 16.45 3.35 32.55
C SER A 88 17.09 2.79 31.28
N LYS A 89 17.13 1.46 31.15
CA LYS A 89 17.58 0.81 29.91
C LYS A 89 16.66 1.15 28.74
N LEU A 90 15.33 1.15 28.93
CA LEU A 90 14.38 1.49 27.87
C LEU A 90 14.51 2.95 27.42
N ALA A 91 14.74 3.89 28.33
CA ALA A 91 15.04 5.27 27.96
C ALA A 91 16.32 5.35 27.12
N SER A 92 17.38 4.67 27.57
CA SER A 92 18.64 4.59 26.82
C SER A 92 18.47 3.93 25.44
N ASP A 93 17.69 2.85 25.35
CA ASP A 93 17.39 2.16 24.09
C ASP A 93 16.61 3.08 23.15
N PHE A 94 15.65 3.86 23.68
CA PHE A 94 14.92 4.84 22.90
C PHE A 94 15.85 5.91 22.34
N ASP A 95 16.59 6.59 23.20
CA ASP A 95 17.41 7.74 22.82
C ASP A 95 18.57 7.35 21.87
N SER A 96 19.19 6.18 22.09
CA SER A 96 20.41 5.78 21.36
C SER A 96 20.17 4.85 20.17
N THR A 97 19.01 4.19 20.09
CA THR A 97 18.72 3.21 19.04
C THR A 97 17.42 3.54 18.32
N ILE A 98 16.28 3.59 19.01
CA ILE A 98 14.96 3.72 18.38
C ILE A 98 14.79 5.08 17.72
N TYR A 99 15.02 6.15 18.48
CA TYR A 99 14.83 7.52 18.04
C TYR A 99 15.68 7.84 16.80
N PRO A 100 17.03 7.70 16.81
CA PRO A 100 17.84 8.02 15.64
C PRO A 100 17.52 7.11 14.44
N ALA A 101 17.32 5.80 14.64
CA ALA A 101 17.02 4.89 13.53
C ALA A 101 15.73 5.26 12.80
N ASN A 102 14.69 5.64 13.55
CA ASN A 102 13.41 6.04 12.98
C ASN A 102 13.47 7.44 12.38
N VAL A 103 14.04 8.42 13.08
CA VAL A 103 14.10 9.82 12.59
C VAL A 103 14.93 9.94 11.31
N ASP A 104 16.07 9.25 11.24
CA ASP A 104 16.92 9.25 10.05
C ASP A 104 16.23 8.62 8.82
N PHE A 105 15.39 7.62 9.06
CA PHE A 105 14.70 6.90 8.01
C PHE A 105 13.40 7.62 7.60
N TRP A 106 12.45 7.77 8.51
CA TRP A 106 11.09 8.25 8.25
C TRP A 106 11.00 9.78 8.16
N GLY A 107 11.79 10.49 8.96
CA GLY A 107 11.63 11.93 9.23
C GLY A 107 11.31 12.15 10.70
N SER A 108 11.04 13.39 11.10
CA SER A 108 10.79 13.69 12.51
C SER A 108 9.31 13.59 12.88
N GLU A 109 9.06 13.34 14.15
CA GLU A 109 7.86 13.76 14.88
C GLU A 109 7.80 15.31 14.96
N PRO A 110 6.70 15.90 15.47
CA PRO A 110 6.67 17.33 15.75
C PRO A 110 7.69 17.65 16.86
N ASN A 111 8.66 18.51 16.58
CA ASN A 111 9.72 18.83 17.54
C ASN A 111 10.20 20.30 17.39
N PRO A 112 10.05 21.18 18.40
CA PRO A 112 9.43 20.88 19.69
C PRO A 112 7.93 20.58 19.54
N GLY A 113 7.39 19.91 20.56
CA GLY A 113 6.01 19.48 20.60
C GLY A 113 4.98 20.59 20.72
N ILE A 114 3.70 20.21 20.77
CA ILE A 114 2.58 21.16 20.97
C ILE A 114 2.68 21.92 22.32
N ASP A 115 3.26 21.30 23.34
CA ASP A 115 3.58 21.88 24.64
C ASP A 115 4.93 22.62 24.68
N ASN A 116 5.62 22.69 23.53
CA ASN A 116 6.96 23.25 23.36
C ASN A 116 8.05 22.48 24.15
N ASP A 117 7.80 21.22 24.51
CA ASP A 117 8.79 20.27 25.02
C ASP A 117 9.36 19.43 23.85
N PRO A 118 10.69 19.30 23.68
CA PRO A 118 11.27 18.45 22.64
C PRO A 118 11.30 16.94 22.98
N HIS A 119 10.82 16.52 24.15
CA HIS A 119 10.80 15.10 24.54
C HIS A 119 9.50 14.41 24.15
N VAL A 120 9.61 13.19 23.61
CA VAL A 120 8.47 12.31 23.38
C VAL A 120 8.02 11.68 24.70
N THR A 121 6.74 11.80 25.04
CA THR A 121 6.17 11.17 26.24
C THR A 121 5.79 9.73 25.96
N ILE A 122 6.30 8.79 26.77
CA ILE A 122 6.05 7.35 26.66
C ILE A 122 5.33 6.91 27.93
N LEU A 123 4.05 6.54 27.82
CA LEU A 123 3.24 6.12 28.96
C LEU A 123 3.12 4.60 29.02
N PHE A 124 3.63 3.99 30.09
CA PHE A 124 3.37 2.59 30.43
C PHE A 124 2.09 2.45 31.25
N GLU A 125 1.05 1.88 30.63
CA GLU A 125 -0.26 1.66 31.26
C GLU A 125 -0.75 0.21 31.17
N GLN A 126 -1.81 -0.12 31.89
CA GLN A 126 -2.42 -1.46 31.85
C GLN A 126 -3.35 -1.62 30.64
N LEU A 127 -2.79 -2.11 29.52
CA LEU A 127 -3.54 -2.38 28.29
C LEU A 127 -4.24 -3.75 28.30
N MET A 128 -5.31 -3.87 27.50
CA MET A 128 -6.00 -5.14 27.22
C MET A 128 -5.04 -6.20 26.67
N ASN A 129 -5.37 -7.48 26.93
CA ASN A 129 -4.60 -8.60 26.41
C ASN A 129 -4.42 -8.51 24.89
N ASN A 130 -3.19 -8.82 24.42
CA ASN A 130 -2.75 -8.72 23.02
C ASN A 130 -2.58 -7.30 22.45
N THR A 131 -2.74 -6.24 23.26
CA THR A 131 -2.39 -4.87 22.85
C THR A 131 -0.96 -4.56 23.31
N GLY A 132 -0.06 -4.29 22.36
CA GLY A 132 1.34 -3.96 22.65
C GLY A 132 1.54 -2.48 23.01
N GLY A 133 0.83 -1.60 22.31
CA GLY A 133 0.82 -0.16 22.48
C GLY A 133 -0.28 0.46 21.61
N TYR A 134 -0.39 1.77 21.65
CA TYR A 134 -1.13 2.56 20.66
C TYR A 134 -0.61 4.00 20.64
N THR A 135 -0.89 4.69 19.54
CA THR A 135 -0.64 6.12 19.37
C THR A 135 -1.95 6.85 19.08
N ASP A 136 -2.34 7.75 19.98
CA ASP A 136 -3.53 8.58 19.80
C ASP A 136 -3.12 9.96 19.31
N THR A 137 -3.33 10.20 18.01
CA THR A 137 -2.97 11.44 17.33
C THR A 137 -3.80 12.65 17.80
N SER A 138 -4.90 12.43 18.54
CA SER A 138 -5.65 13.54 19.14
C SER A 138 -4.82 14.32 20.17
N ASN A 139 -3.79 13.69 20.75
CA ASN A 139 -2.86 14.33 21.69
C ASN A 139 -1.97 15.41 21.04
N LEU A 140 -1.91 15.46 19.71
CA LEU A 140 -1.18 16.47 18.93
C LEU A 140 -1.96 17.77 18.73
N TYR A 141 -3.14 17.90 19.35
CA TYR A 141 -4.02 19.06 19.22
C TYR A 141 -4.40 19.61 20.58
N LEU A 142 -4.79 20.90 20.60
CA LEU A 142 -5.30 21.53 21.80
C LEU A 142 -6.56 20.82 22.30
N SER A 143 -6.62 20.62 23.61
CA SER A 143 -7.74 20.00 24.30
C SER A 143 -9.01 20.84 24.14
N ALA A 144 -10.12 20.17 23.83
CA ALA A 144 -11.41 20.82 23.60
C ALA A 144 -12.56 20.06 24.27
N PRO A 145 -13.71 20.70 24.55
CA PRO A 145 -14.86 20.01 25.11
C PRO A 145 -15.27 18.79 24.27
N GLY A 146 -15.24 17.60 24.86
CA GLY A 146 -15.55 16.33 24.19
C GLY A 146 -14.42 15.73 23.35
N ARG A 147 -13.24 16.36 23.32
CA ARG A 147 -12.02 15.87 22.68
C ARG A 147 -10.84 16.11 23.65
N PRO A 148 -10.76 15.31 24.74
CA PRO A 148 -9.65 15.43 25.66
C PRO A 148 -8.35 15.11 24.92
N SER A 149 -7.32 15.90 25.20
CA SER A 149 -5.97 15.74 24.67
C SER A 149 -4.99 15.92 25.83
N ASN A 150 -3.92 15.14 25.83
CA ASN A 150 -2.79 15.33 26.72
C ASN A 150 -1.87 16.48 26.28
N GLU A 151 -2.11 17.04 25.08
CA GLU A 151 -1.34 18.14 24.48
C GLU A 151 0.17 17.83 24.49
N ARG A 152 0.54 16.64 23.99
CA ARG A 152 1.90 16.08 24.01
C ARG A 152 2.13 15.15 22.82
N GLU A 153 3.34 15.15 22.32
CA GLU A 153 3.88 14.14 21.41
C GLU A 153 4.11 12.86 22.20
N MET A 154 3.14 11.95 22.14
CA MET A 154 3.12 10.80 23.03
C MET A 154 2.58 9.53 22.40
N PHE A 155 3.01 8.40 22.97
CA PHE A 155 2.44 7.10 22.70
C PHE A 155 2.39 6.23 23.96
N PHE A 156 1.58 5.18 23.89
CA PHE A 156 1.24 4.33 25.02
C PHE A 156 1.80 2.93 24.81
N VAL A 157 2.34 2.32 25.85
CA VAL A 157 2.95 0.99 25.81
C VAL A 157 2.38 0.13 26.92
N SER A 158 2.14 -1.16 26.63
CA SER A 158 1.67 -2.10 27.63
C SER A 158 2.67 -2.24 28.78
N SER A 159 2.22 -2.00 30.00
CA SER A 159 3.00 -2.25 31.21
C SER A 159 3.33 -3.74 31.39
N GLY A 160 2.54 -4.65 30.78
CA GLY A 160 2.89 -6.08 30.71
C GLY A 160 4.18 -6.36 29.91
N ALA A 161 4.52 -5.48 28.95
CA ALA A 161 5.72 -5.61 28.13
C ALA A 161 7.02 -5.37 28.93
N LEU A 162 6.95 -4.61 30.03
CA LEU A 162 8.09 -4.37 30.94
C LEU A 162 8.61 -5.69 31.53
N ILE A 163 7.73 -6.66 31.80
CA ILE A 163 8.11 -7.98 32.28
C ILE A 163 8.49 -8.90 31.13
N ALA A 164 7.70 -8.88 30.05
CA ALA A 164 7.88 -9.78 28.92
C ALA A 164 9.13 -9.46 28.08
N GLY A 165 9.79 -8.32 28.32
CA GLY A 165 10.98 -7.90 27.58
C GLY A 165 10.67 -7.46 26.15
N ARG A 166 9.44 -6.98 25.88
CA ARG A 166 8.98 -6.57 24.55
C ARG A 166 8.79 -5.06 24.40
N SER A 167 9.00 -4.27 25.46
CA SER A 167 8.73 -2.83 25.43
C SER A 167 9.44 -2.11 24.30
N ALA A 168 10.72 -2.41 24.04
CA ALA A 168 11.47 -1.74 22.99
C ALA A 168 10.94 -2.01 21.57
N VAL A 169 10.39 -3.21 21.33
CA VAL A 169 9.71 -3.56 20.07
C VAL A 169 8.47 -2.70 19.89
N PHE A 170 7.63 -2.58 20.92
CA PHE A 170 6.43 -1.76 20.86
C PHE A 170 6.77 -0.28 20.77
N MET A 171 7.79 0.21 21.50
CA MET A 171 8.25 1.59 21.40
C MET A 171 8.72 1.94 19.98
N ALA A 172 9.45 1.05 19.30
CA ALA A 172 9.86 1.27 17.91
C ALA A 172 8.69 1.30 16.94
N HIS A 173 7.67 0.47 17.17
CA HIS A 173 6.46 0.44 16.37
C HIS A 173 5.60 1.70 16.58
N GLU A 174 5.27 2.04 17.83
CA GLU A 174 4.42 3.20 18.15
C GLU A 174 5.08 4.54 17.82
N PHE A 175 6.40 4.63 17.94
CA PHE A 175 7.09 5.86 17.56
C PHE A 175 6.99 6.16 16.07
N GLU A 176 6.88 5.13 15.22
CA GLU A 176 6.66 5.34 13.79
C GLU A 176 5.29 5.97 13.52
N HIS A 177 4.22 5.53 14.19
CA HIS A 177 2.89 6.15 14.08
C HIS A 177 2.92 7.64 14.43
N LEU A 178 3.69 8.04 15.46
CA LEU A 178 3.85 9.44 15.83
C LEU A 178 4.61 10.25 14.76
N ILE A 179 5.64 9.68 14.14
CA ILE A 179 6.34 10.29 13.00
C ILE A 179 5.41 10.38 11.79
N SER A 180 4.68 9.30 11.47
CA SER A 180 3.72 9.23 10.36
C SER A 180 2.65 10.30 10.51
N ALA A 181 2.12 10.50 11.72
CA ALA A 181 1.18 11.58 12.00
C ALA A 181 1.75 12.97 11.66
N ASN A 182 3.02 13.24 11.95
CA ASN A 182 3.65 14.50 11.53
C ASN A 182 3.81 14.59 10.01
N GLN A 183 4.42 13.56 9.39
CA GLN A 183 4.73 13.55 7.96
C GLN A 183 3.48 13.61 7.07
N LYS A 184 2.42 12.87 7.43
CA LYS A 184 1.18 12.76 6.66
C LYS A 184 0.12 13.76 7.09
N ILE A 185 -0.22 13.78 8.39
CA ILE A 185 -1.37 14.53 8.88
C ILE A 185 -1.01 16.01 9.07
N LEU A 186 0.05 16.32 9.81
CA LEU A 186 0.35 17.72 10.14
C LEU A 186 0.96 18.48 8.95
N ILE A 187 1.90 17.87 8.22
CA ILE A 187 2.59 18.52 7.10
C ILE A 187 1.74 18.52 5.82
N HIS A 188 0.98 17.45 5.57
CA HIS A 188 0.26 17.27 4.30
C HIS A 188 -1.27 17.27 4.43
N ASN A 189 -1.82 17.23 5.64
CA ASN A 189 -3.26 17.16 5.89
C ASN A 189 -3.91 15.97 5.15
N VAL A 190 -3.24 14.82 5.19
CA VAL A 190 -3.75 13.56 4.65
C VAL A 190 -3.58 12.45 5.69
N ALA A 191 -4.60 11.60 5.84
CA ALA A 191 -4.51 10.39 6.65
C ALA A 191 -4.01 9.23 5.77
N GLU A 192 -3.09 8.42 6.26
CA GLU A 192 -2.57 7.26 5.53
C GLU A 192 -3.57 6.09 5.55
N ASP A 193 -3.48 5.21 4.56
CA ASP A 193 -4.20 3.95 4.60
C ASP A 193 -3.61 3.05 5.69
N ILE A 194 -4.47 2.52 6.56
CA ILE A 194 -4.07 1.82 7.79
C ILE A 194 -3.06 0.69 7.52
N TRP A 195 -3.27 -0.12 6.48
CA TRP A 195 -2.37 -1.23 6.16
C TRP A 195 -0.93 -0.77 5.85
N LEU A 196 -0.77 0.40 5.23
CA LEU A 196 0.54 0.93 4.84
C LEU A 196 1.21 1.64 6.02
N ASP A 197 0.43 2.31 6.86
CA ASP A 197 0.88 2.85 8.14
C ASP A 197 1.46 1.73 9.02
N GLU A 198 0.69 0.65 9.18
CA GLU A 198 1.09 -0.52 9.97
C GLU A 198 2.25 -1.31 9.36
N LEU A 199 2.36 -1.35 8.03
CA LEU A 199 3.53 -1.88 7.35
C LEU A 199 4.81 -1.14 7.76
N ARG A 200 4.76 0.20 7.79
CA ARG A 200 5.91 1.04 8.16
C ARG A 200 6.24 0.88 9.64
N ALA A 201 5.23 0.91 10.51
CA ALA A 201 5.40 0.65 11.93
C ALA A 201 6.02 -0.73 12.22
N GLN A 202 5.64 -1.78 11.47
CA GLN A 202 6.31 -3.08 11.57
C GLN A 202 7.74 -3.06 11.07
N TYR A 203 8.01 -2.33 9.98
CA TYR A 203 9.37 -2.19 9.45
C TYR A 203 10.30 -1.42 10.41
N SER A 204 9.76 -0.51 11.22
CA SER A 204 10.52 0.22 12.27
C SER A 204 11.15 -0.68 13.32
N VAL A 205 10.54 -1.83 13.62
CA VAL A 205 11.13 -2.84 14.50
C VAL A 205 12.42 -3.41 13.89
N THR A 206 12.44 -3.63 12.57
CA THR A 206 13.64 -4.04 11.83
C THR A 206 14.68 -2.92 11.79
N LEU A 207 14.27 -1.67 11.53
CA LEU A 207 15.18 -0.52 11.51
C LEU A 207 15.90 -0.31 12.84
N ALA A 208 15.18 -0.47 13.96
CA ALA A 208 15.74 -0.40 15.30
C ALA A 208 16.59 -1.63 15.69
N GLY A 209 16.70 -2.64 14.81
CA GLY A 209 17.54 -3.82 15.03
C GLY A 209 16.93 -4.92 15.90
N TYR A 210 15.67 -4.79 16.32
CA TYR A 210 15.03 -5.74 17.25
C TYR A 210 14.55 -7.05 16.61
N ASN A 211 14.74 -7.21 15.30
CA ASN A 211 14.59 -8.49 14.62
C ASN A 211 15.90 -9.29 14.50
N SER A 212 17.00 -8.80 15.09
CA SER A 212 18.28 -9.50 15.18
C SER A 212 18.67 -9.75 16.65
N PRO A 213 18.82 -11.01 17.09
CA PRO A 213 18.73 -12.24 16.31
C PRO A 213 17.28 -12.57 15.89
N PHE A 214 17.14 -13.28 14.77
CA PHE A 214 15.83 -13.67 14.24
C PHE A 214 15.05 -14.60 15.17
N THR A 215 15.71 -15.55 15.81
CA THR A 215 15.04 -16.50 16.73
C THR A 215 14.45 -15.77 17.93
N GLY A 216 13.13 -15.88 18.10
CA GLY A 216 12.36 -15.21 19.16
C GLY A 216 11.95 -13.77 18.83
N SER A 217 12.28 -13.27 17.63
CA SER A 217 11.94 -11.90 17.20
C SER A 217 10.47 -11.73 16.82
N ASP A 218 10.04 -10.47 16.67
CA ASP A 218 8.72 -10.16 16.12
C ASP A 218 8.59 -10.65 14.68
N LEU A 219 9.60 -10.43 13.82
CA LEU A 219 9.62 -10.90 12.44
C LEU A 219 9.43 -12.42 12.33
N GLN A 220 10.06 -13.21 13.21
CA GLN A 220 9.84 -14.65 13.24
C GLN A 220 8.39 -14.99 13.61
N SER A 221 7.81 -14.27 14.58
CA SER A 221 6.39 -14.44 14.93
C SER A 221 5.48 -14.13 13.72
N ARG A 222 5.69 -12.98 13.06
CA ARG A 222 4.89 -12.56 11.89
C ARG A 222 5.00 -13.51 10.72
N LYS A 223 6.21 -14.00 10.42
CA LYS A 223 6.43 -15.06 9.44
C LYS A 223 5.64 -16.33 9.79
N ASN A 224 5.69 -16.77 11.06
CA ASN A 224 4.98 -17.96 11.49
C ASN A 224 3.45 -17.78 11.47
N ASP A 225 2.96 -16.58 11.75
CA ASP A 225 1.53 -16.24 11.65
C ASP A 225 1.08 -16.23 10.19
N PHE A 226 1.87 -15.62 9.28
CA PHE A 226 1.60 -15.62 7.85
C PHE A 226 1.55 -17.03 7.27
N LEU A 227 2.53 -17.89 7.58
CA LEU A 227 2.54 -19.27 7.10
C LEU A 227 1.37 -20.12 7.64
N ARG A 228 0.80 -19.75 8.79
CA ARG A 228 -0.40 -20.38 9.36
C ARG A 228 -1.68 -19.90 8.68
N ASN A 229 -1.73 -18.64 8.24
CA ASN A 229 -2.88 -18.05 7.57
C ASN A 229 -2.43 -17.08 6.45
N PRO A 230 -2.01 -17.59 5.27
CA PRO A 230 -1.43 -16.75 4.23
C PRO A 230 -2.47 -16.03 3.36
N VAL A 231 -3.75 -16.26 3.65
CA VAL A 231 -4.90 -15.81 2.84
C VAL A 231 -5.60 -14.59 3.43
N ASP A 232 -4.97 -13.90 4.39
CA ASP A 232 -5.53 -12.65 4.89
C ASP A 232 -5.37 -11.54 3.84
N SER A 233 -6.33 -10.61 3.80
CA SER A 233 -6.23 -9.47 2.88
C SER A 233 -5.09 -8.55 3.34
N LEU A 234 -4.34 -8.02 2.38
CA LEU A 234 -3.30 -7.03 2.68
C LEU A 234 -3.90 -5.69 3.13
N THR A 235 -5.10 -5.33 2.66
CA THR A 235 -5.69 -3.98 2.83
C THR A 235 -6.80 -3.92 3.87
N GLU A 236 -7.49 -5.02 4.15
CA GLU A 236 -8.52 -5.06 5.19
C GLU A 236 -7.88 -5.00 6.58
N TRP A 237 -8.27 -4.02 7.40
CA TRP A 237 -7.74 -3.88 8.75
C TRP A 237 -8.80 -4.10 9.83
N LYS A 238 -8.59 -5.12 10.68
CA LYS A 238 -9.46 -5.47 11.81
C LYS A 238 -8.76 -5.36 13.16
N GLY A 239 -7.49 -4.93 13.17
CA GLY A 239 -6.65 -4.85 14.36
C GLY A 239 -6.34 -6.23 14.96
N ARG A 240 -6.35 -7.29 14.15
CA ARG A 240 -6.09 -8.67 14.61
C ARG A 240 -4.64 -9.04 14.36
N THR A 241 -4.11 -10.00 15.13
CA THR A 241 -2.73 -10.51 14.97
C THR A 241 -2.41 -10.93 13.53
N ASN A 242 -3.39 -11.47 12.81
CA ASN A 242 -3.23 -11.93 11.44
C ASN A 242 -3.00 -10.78 10.45
N ASP A 243 -3.65 -9.62 10.63
CA ASP A 243 -3.54 -8.47 9.72
C ASP A 243 -2.09 -7.94 9.61
N TYR A 244 -1.34 -8.03 10.71
CA TYR A 244 0.06 -7.58 10.77
C TYR A 244 1.02 -8.49 10.00
N ALA A 245 0.68 -9.76 9.78
CA ALA A 245 1.55 -10.74 9.17
C ALA A 245 1.82 -10.47 7.67
N PRO A 246 0.80 -10.28 6.80
CA PRO A 246 1.03 -9.97 5.39
C PRO A 246 1.73 -8.63 5.21
N VAL A 247 1.36 -7.57 5.96
CA VAL A 247 2.00 -6.26 5.82
C VAL A 247 3.49 -6.29 6.20
N THR A 248 3.85 -7.06 7.24
CA THR A 248 5.26 -7.24 7.63
C THR A 248 6.07 -7.88 6.50
N LEU A 249 5.58 -9.01 5.96
CA LEU A 249 6.28 -9.72 4.90
C LEU A 249 6.32 -8.90 3.61
N PHE A 250 5.22 -8.25 3.25
CA PHE A 250 5.16 -7.40 2.07
C PHE A 250 6.10 -6.20 2.18
N GLY A 251 6.22 -5.57 3.36
CA GLY A 251 7.19 -4.49 3.58
C GLY A 251 8.64 -4.95 3.37
N HIS A 252 9.00 -6.13 3.90
CA HIS A 252 10.31 -6.72 3.66
C HIS A 252 10.54 -7.10 2.17
N TYR A 253 9.50 -7.54 1.46
CA TYR A 253 9.57 -7.80 0.03
C TYR A 253 9.79 -6.52 -0.78
N LEU A 254 9.02 -5.45 -0.51
CA LEU A 254 9.15 -4.15 -1.17
C LEU A 254 10.57 -3.60 -0.99
N VAL A 255 11.09 -3.60 0.24
CA VAL A 255 12.46 -3.14 0.50
C VAL A 255 13.50 -4.03 -0.15
N GLY A 256 13.29 -5.35 -0.16
CA GLY A 256 14.20 -6.28 -0.81
C GLY A 256 14.29 -6.07 -2.33
N ARG A 257 13.17 -5.75 -2.98
CA ARG A 257 13.07 -5.59 -4.44
C ARG A 257 13.45 -4.18 -4.92
N TYR A 258 13.00 -3.16 -4.21
CA TYR A 258 13.11 -1.76 -4.65
C TYR A 258 14.05 -0.90 -3.79
N GLY A 259 14.59 -1.48 -2.72
CA GLY A 259 15.37 -0.75 -1.72
C GLY A 259 14.50 0.02 -0.72
N PRO A 260 15.11 0.57 0.34
CA PRO A 260 14.39 1.25 1.42
C PRO A 260 13.65 2.52 1.00
N ALA A 261 14.07 3.15 -0.11
CA ALA A 261 13.51 4.40 -0.62
C ALA A 261 12.00 4.31 -0.89
N ILE A 262 11.48 3.14 -1.29
CA ILE A 262 10.04 2.95 -1.53
C ILE A 262 9.18 3.24 -0.29
N LEU A 263 9.69 2.94 0.91
CA LEU A 263 8.98 3.26 2.15
C LEU A 263 9.33 4.67 2.63
N LYS A 264 10.62 5.01 2.61
CA LYS A 264 11.14 6.30 3.08
C LYS A 264 10.59 7.51 2.33
N ASP A 265 10.39 7.40 1.03
CA ASP A 265 9.92 8.52 0.22
C ASP A 265 8.39 8.63 0.28
N THR A 266 7.67 7.50 0.29
CA THR A 266 6.19 7.50 0.24
C THR A 266 5.53 8.00 1.51
N ILE A 267 6.20 7.90 2.68
CA ILE A 267 5.68 8.51 3.93
C ILE A 267 5.68 10.05 3.86
N ARG A 268 6.49 10.65 2.98
CA ARG A 268 6.61 12.11 2.80
C ARG A 268 5.81 12.62 1.60
N ASP A 269 5.00 11.76 0.99
CA ASP A 269 4.12 12.12 -0.11
C ASP A 269 2.70 12.44 0.42
N ARG A 270 1.99 13.29 -0.31
CA ARG A 270 0.56 13.58 -0.13
C ARG A 270 -0.33 12.44 -0.60
N LEU A 271 0.17 11.55 -1.46
CA LEU A 271 -0.56 10.34 -1.87
C LEU A 271 -0.54 9.28 -0.76
N THR A 272 -1.53 8.41 -0.75
CA THR A 272 -1.71 7.39 0.30
C THR A 272 -1.81 6.00 -0.30
N GLY A 273 -1.57 4.97 0.52
CA GLY A 273 -1.77 3.58 0.19
C GLY A 273 -1.16 3.17 -1.15
N ILE A 274 -1.96 2.49 -1.96
CA ILE A 274 -1.58 1.94 -3.26
C ILE A 274 -1.16 3.04 -4.26
N ASP A 275 -1.81 4.20 -4.21
CA ASP A 275 -1.51 5.30 -5.12
C ASP A 275 -0.14 5.91 -4.84
N SER A 276 0.26 5.98 -3.58
CA SER A 276 1.62 6.42 -3.20
C SER A 276 2.70 5.51 -3.78
N ILE A 277 2.48 4.19 -3.74
CA ILE A 277 3.43 3.20 -4.27
C ILE A 277 3.46 3.25 -5.79
N ASN A 278 2.29 3.32 -6.46
CA ASN A 278 2.22 3.45 -7.91
C ASN A 278 2.94 4.71 -8.42
N ALA A 279 2.73 5.85 -7.75
CA ALA A 279 3.40 7.10 -8.10
C ALA A 279 4.92 7.00 -7.89
N TRP A 280 5.37 6.38 -6.80
CA TRP A 280 6.78 6.16 -6.54
C TRP A 280 7.43 5.28 -7.61
N LEU A 281 6.80 4.14 -7.94
CA LEU A 281 7.28 3.21 -8.98
C LEU A 281 7.43 3.92 -10.33
N ALA A 282 6.39 4.64 -10.76
CA ALA A 282 6.40 5.40 -12.01
C ALA A 282 7.47 6.52 -12.01
N GLY A 283 7.60 7.25 -10.89
CA GLY A 283 8.62 8.28 -10.70
C GLY A 283 10.05 7.74 -10.79
N HIS A 284 10.24 6.48 -10.41
CA HIS A 284 11.52 5.76 -10.50
C HIS A 284 11.66 4.93 -11.79
N LYS A 285 10.75 5.11 -12.76
CA LYS A 285 10.76 4.49 -14.10
C LYS A 285 10.57 2.98 -14.11
N TYR A 286 10.05 2.41 -13.02
CA TYR A 286 9.52 1.04 -13.05
C TYR A 286 8.31 0.99 -13.98
N GLN A 287 8.19 -0.10 -14.73
CA GLN A 287 7.02 -0.33 -15.59
C GLN A 287 5.90 -1.02 -14.82
N GLU A 288 6.26 -1.70 -13.73
CA GLU A 288 5.35 -2.33 -12.80
C GLU A 288 4.52 -1.30 -12.04
N ARG A 289 3.27 -1.67 -11.80
CA ARG A 289 2.38 -1.06 -10.82
C ARG A 289 2.20 -2.00 -9.63
N PHE A 290 1.57 -1.49 -8.58
CA PHE A 290 1.24 -2.24 -7.37
C PHE A 290 0.56 -3.58 -7.66
N VAL A 291 -0.34 -3.65 -8.66
CA VAL A 291 -1.00 -4.91 -9.06
C VAL A 291 0.02 -5.97 -9.50
N ASP A 292 1.02 -5.57 -10.28
CA ASP A 292 2.08 -6.46 -10.76
C ASP A 292 3.01 -6.86 -9.61
N VAL A 293 3.35 -5.90 -8.74
CA VAL A 293 4.17 -6.15 -7.53
C VAL A 293 3.48 -7.11 -6.58
N PHE A 294 2.18 -6.96 -6.38
CA PHE A 294 1.38 -7.84 -5.53
C PHE A 294 1.31 -9.25 -6.11
N GLY A 295 1.07 -9.39 -7.43
CA GLY A 295 1.10 -10.68 -8.11
C GLY A 295 2.47 -11.36 -8.00
N ASP A 296 3.55 -10.63 -8.22
CA ASP A 296 4.92 -11.14 -8.05
C ASP A 296 5.22 -11.53 -6.59
N TRP A 297 4.72 -10.78 -5.60
CA TRP A 297 4.82 -11.14 -4.18
C TRP A 297 4.05 -12.42 -3.83
N ALA A 298 2.85 -12.60 -4.40
CA ALA A 298 2.08 -13.84 -4.25
C ALA A 298 2.83 -15.05 -4.82
N ILE A 299 3.56 -14.86 -5.93
CA ILE A 299 4.51 -15.87 -6.44
C ILE A 299 5.69 -16.06 -5.49
N ALA A 300 6.28 -14.98 -4.97
CA ALA A 300 7.42 -15.05 -4.06
C ALA A 300 7.10 -15.85 -2.79
N ASN A 301 5.88 -15.71 -2.27
CA ASN A 301 5.40 -16.50 -1.14
C ASN A 301 5.28 -18.01 -1.46
N TYR A 302 5.08 -18.39 -2.72
CA TYR A 302 4.92 -19.79 -3.15
C TYR A 302 6.22 -20.45 -3.62
N LEU A 303 7.01 -19.73 -4.42
CA LEU A 303 8.26 -20.24 -4.99
C LEU A 303 9.46 -19.96 -4.09
N ASN A 304 9.55 -18.73 -3.60
CA ASN A 304 10.71 -18.12 -2.95
C ASN A 304 12.02 -18.47 -3.65
N ALA A 305 12.08 -18.09 -4.93
CA ALA A 305 13.14 -18.45 -5.85
C ALA A 305 14.47 -17.79 -5.46
N PRO A 306 15.50 -18.57 -5.06
CA PRO A 306 16.78 -17.99 -4.64
C PRO A 306 17.45 -17.22 -5.79
N GLY A 307 17.85 -15.99 -5.52
CA GLY A 307 18.55 -15.14 -6.49
C GLY A 307 17.66 -14.37 -7.47
N ASP A 308 16.34 -14.61 -7.45
CA ASP A 308 15.37 -13.81 -8.19
C ASP A 308 14.53 -12.96 -7.22
N LEU A 309 14.91 -11.70 -7.06
CA LEU A 309 14.23 -10.75 -6.17
C LEU A 309 12.79 -10.42 -6.61
N ARG A 310 12.42 -10.76 -7.85
CA ARG A 310 11.03 -10.65 -8.30
C ARG A 310 10.16 -11.71 -7.62
N PHE A 311 10.68 -12.94 -7.47
CA PHE A 311 9.95 -14.10 -6.97
C PHE A 311 10.55 -14.69 -5.69
N GLY A 312 11.23 -13.87 -4.88
CA GLY A 312 11.88 -14.29 -3.65
C GLY A 312 12.19 -13.13 -2.71
N TYR A 313 12.56 -13.46 -1.48
CA TYR A 313 12.92 -12.49 -0.46
C TYR A 313 14.43 -12.22 -0.43
N ALA A 314 14.81 -10.93 -0.35
CA ALA A 314 16.20 -10.54 -0.10
C ALA A 314 16.65 -10.80 1.34
N GLN A 315 15.70 -10.74 2.30
CA GLN A 315 15.95 -10.95 3.72
C GLN A 315 16.25 -12.44 4.01
N PRO A 316 17.46 -12.83 4.46
CA PRO A 316 17.81 -14.24 4.64
C PRO A 316 16.92 -15.00 5.61
N ASP A 317 16.39 -14.33 6.64
CA ASP A 317 15.48 -14.93 7.62
C ASP A 317 14.10 -15.31 7.04
N LEU A 318 13.80 -14.83 5.84
CA LEU A 318 12.60 -15.14 5.05
C LEU A 318 12.89 -16.06 3.86
N ALA A 319 14.10 -16.60 3.71
CA ALA A 319 14.52 -17.43 2.56
C ALA A 319 13.84 -18.80 2.47
N ASP A 320 13.14 -19.22 3.53
CA ASP A 320 12.38 -20.47 3.66
C ASP A 320 10.86 -20.23 3.70
N VAL A 321 10.39 -18.98 3.51
CA VAL A 321 8.96 -18.69 3.32
C VAL A 321 8.47 -19.50 2.13
N LYS A 322 7.47 -20.36 2.35
CA LYS A 322 6.83 -21.15 1.30
C LYS A 322 5.42 -21.53 1.70
N VAL A 323 4.43 -20.85 1.13
CA VAL A 323 3.01 -21.14 1.38
C VAL A 323 2.63 -22.46 0.71
N SER A 324 1.78 -23.22 1.40
CA SER A 324 1.21 -24.45 0.82
C SER A 324 -0.05 -24.10 0.03
N PRO A 325 -0.35 -24.83 -1.07
CA PRO A 325 -1.64 -24.70 -1.72
C PRO A 325 -2.78 -24.97 -0.73
N ILE A 326 -3.82 -24.15 -0.80
CA ILE A 326 -5.02 -24.24 0.04
C ILE A 326 -5.79 -25.50 -0.29
N ASP A 327 -5.79 -25.87 -1.57
CA ASP A 327 -6.51 -27.03 -2.09
C ASP A 327 -5.77 -27.65 -3.29
N ALA A 328 -6.09 -28.92 -3.59
CA ALA A 328 -5.57 -29.67 -4.71
C ALA A 328 -6.69 -30.36 -5.50
N GLN A 329 -6.85 -30.00 -6.78
CA GLN A 329 -7.93 -30.48 -7.63
C GLN A 329 -7.42 -31.27 -8.84
N ILE A 330 -8.09 -32.36 -9.20
CA ILE A 330 -7.79 -33.14 -10.41
C ILE A 330 -8.67 -32.61 -11.55
N LEU A 331 -8.06 -32.21 -12.66
CA LEU A 331 -8.79 -31.77 -13.85
C LEU A 331 -9.57 -32.93 -14.48
N ARG A 332 -10.82 -32.64 -14.82
CA ARG A 332 -11.77 -33.53 -15.49
C ARG A 332 -12.05 -33.04 -16.91
N TYR A 333 -12.24 -33.99 -17.82
CA TYR A 333 -12.68 -33.75 -19.19
C TYR A 333 -14.22 -33.76 -19.28
N PRO A 334 -14.84 -32.89 -20.10
CA PRO A 334 -14.21 -31.82 -20.87
C PRO A 334 -13.91 -30.58 -20.03
N LEU A 335 -14.64 -30.38 -18.93
CA LEU A 335 -14.65 -29.17 -18.13
C LEU A 335 -14.45 -29.46 -16.64
N SER A 336 -13.64 -28.63 -15.99
CA SER A 336 -13.53 -28.52 -14.54
C SER A 336 -14.00 -27.15 -14.10
N GLN A 337 -14.82 -27.11 -13.05
CA GLN A 337 -15.30 -25.87 -12.45
C GLN A 337 -14.93 -25.85 -10.97
N TYR A 338 -14.44 -24.69 -10.50
CA TYR A 338 -14.01 -24.50 -9.13
C TYR A 338 -14.48 -23.14 -8.62
N SER A 339 -15.07 -23.11 -7.42
CA SER A 339 -15.63 -21.90 -6.83
C SER A 339 -14.89 -21.52 -5.57
N PHE A 340 -14.60 -20.24 -5.42
CA PHE A 340 -13.96 -19.64 -4.25
C PHE A 340 -14.34 -18.16 -4.13
N SER A 341 -13.96 -17.53 -3.02
CA SER A 341 -14.23 -16.10 -2.80
C SER A 341 -12.95 -15.39 -2.41
N LEU A 342 -12.68 -14.23 -3.00
CA LEU A 342 -11.49 -13.41 -2.71
C LEU A 342 -11.87 -12.04 -2.18
N LYS A 343 -11.21 -11.59 -1.12
CA LYS A 343 -11.21 -10.20 -0.67
C LYS A 343 -10.22 -9.35 -1.47
N PRO A 344 -10.39 -8.01 -1.48
CA PRO A 344 -9.41 -7.13 -2.11
C PRO A 344 -8.01 -7.41 -1.59
N TRP A 345 -7.05 -7.43 -2.51
CA TRP A 345 -5.63 -7.63 -2.21
C TRP A 345 -5.37 -8.87 -1.36
N GLN A 346 -6.16 -9.92 -1.61
CA GLN A 346 -5.98 -11.28 -1.12
C GLN A 346 -5.51 -12.16 -2.27
N ALA A 347 -4.51 -13.00 -2.02
CA ALA A 347 -4.09 -14.06 -2.93
C ALA A 347 -4.41 -15.43 -2.32
N GLU A 348 -4.70 -16.39 -3.20
CA GLU A 348 -4.90 -17.79 -2.83
C GLU A 348 -4.08 -18.70 -3.75
N TRP A 349 -3.73 -19.91 -3.30
CA TRP A 349 -2.86 -20.83 -4.04
C TRP A 349 -3.57 -22.17 -4.26
N TYR A 350 -3.95 -22.47 -5.49
CA TYR A 350 -4.67 -23.71 -5.82
C TYR A 350 -3.84 -24.61 -6.71
N LYS A 351 -3.59 -25.83 -6.25
CA LYS A 351 -2.87 -26.83 -7.04
C LYS A 351 -3.82 -27.61 -7.92
N PHE A 352 -3.45 -27.78 -9.18
CA PHE A 352 -4.18 -28.60 -10.14
C PHE A 352 -3.31 -29.77 -10.60
N ILE A 353 -3.95 -30.92 -10.79
CA ILE A 353 -3.35 -32.13 -11.32
C ILE A 353 -4.00 -32.38 -12.68
N SER A 354 -3.20 -32.36 -13.74
CA SER A 354 -3.67 -32.62 -15.09
C SER A 354 -4.23 -34.03 -15.22
N ALA A 355 -5.23 -34.21 -16.09
CA ALA A 355 -5.80 -35.53 -16.33
C ALA A 355 -4.72 -36.51 -16.82
N SER A 356 -4.60 -37.67 -16.16
CA SER A 356 -3.59 -38.69 -16.50
C SER A 356 -3.84 -39.38 -17.85
N SER A 357 -5.07 -39.28 -18.36
CA SER A 357 -5.49 -39.82 -19.65
C SER A 357 -6.64 -38.99 -20.18
N LEU A 358 -6.50 -38.48 -21.40
CA LEU A 358 -7.56 -37.77 -22.10
C LEU A 358 -8.11 -38.66 -23.24
N PRO A 359 -9.40 -38.55 -23.59
CA PRO A 359 -9.95 -39.18 -24.78
C PRO A 359 -9.14 -38.80 -26.05
N PRO A 360 -9.06 -39.66 -27.08
CA PRO A 360 -8.32 -39.36 -28.31
C PRO A 360 -8.75 -38.06 -29.01
N GLU A 361 -10.01 -37.69 -28.89
CA GLU A 361 -10.61 -36.47 -29.43
C GLU A 361 -10.35 -35.20 -28.61
N ALA A 362 -9.80 -35.36 -27.39
CA ALA A 362 -9.61 -34.27 -26.47
C ALA A 362 -8.48 -33.34 -26.93
N GLY A 363 -8.71 -32.05 -26.73
CA GLY A 363 -7.70 -31.01 -26.82
C GLY A 363 -6.49 -31.24 -25.91
N GLN A 364 -5.29 -30.96 -26.42
CA GLN A 364 -4.07 -30.91 -25.61
C GLN A 364 -3.88 -29.55 -24.92
N ASN A 365 -4.73 -28.58 -25.23
CA ASN A 365 -4.68 -27.24 -24.65
C ASN A 365 -5.79 -27.07 -23.62
N LEU A 366 -5.61 -26.09 -22.73
CA LEU A 366 -6.56 -25.76 -21.67
C LEU A 366 -7.04 -24.33 -21.86
N ARG A 367 -8.34 -24.12 -22.00
CA ARG A 367 -8.94 -22.79 -21.85
C ARG A 367 -9.16 -22.54 -20.38
N VAL A 368 -8.59 -21.46 -19.86
CA VAL A 368 -8.73 -21.02 -18.47
C VAL A 368 -9.52 -19.72 -18.45
N GLY A 369 -10.63 -19.67 -17.74
CA GLY A 369 -11.41 -18.45 -17.59
C GLY A 369 -12.18 -18.42 -16.29
N TRP A 370 -12.69 -17.27 -15.89
CA TRP A 370 -13.41 -17.09 -14.64
C TRP A 370 -14.55 -16.08 -14.76
N THR A 371 -15.50 -16.18 -13.85
CA THR A 371 -16.61 -15.22 -13.74
C THR A 371 -16.28 -14.13 -12.72
N SER A 372 -16.62 -12.89 -13.08
CA SER A 372 -16.64 -11.72 -12.19
C SER A 372 -15.29 -11.22 -11.68
N GLY A 373 -15.26 -9.91 -11.37
CA GLY A 373 -14.17 -9.23 -10.67
C GLY A 373 -12.94 -8.87 -11.51
N PRO A 374 -12.28 -7.72 -11.25
CA PRO A 374 -10.89 -7.50 -11.68
C PRO A 374 -9.96 -8.45 -10.89
N ILE A 375 -9.74 -9.64 -11.45
CA ILE A 375 -8.87 -10.68 -10.92
C ILE A 375 -7.77 -10.92 -11.94
N SER A 376 -6.55 -11.05 -11.44
CA SER A 376 -5.42 -11.58 -12.18
C SER A 376 -5.12 -12.99 -11.68
N VAL A 377 -4.68 -13.85 -12.58
CA VAL A 377 -4.35 -15.24 -12.27
C VAL A 377 -2.94 -15.53 -12.73
N MET A 378 -2.05 -15.85 -11.79
CA MET A 378 -0.71 -16.32 -12.11
C MET A 378 -0.70 -17.85 -12.15
N LEU A 379 -0.04 -18.43 -13.15
CA LEU A 379 0.27 -19.84 -13.23
C LEU A 379 1.73 -20.08 -12.89
N VAL A 380 1.97 -21.12 -12.09
CA VAL A 380 3.30 -21.67 -11.83
C VAL A 380 3.29 -23.15 -12.22
N ASP A 381 4.10 -23.53 -13.21
CA ASP A 381 4.22 -24.93 -13.63
C ASP A 381 5.13 -25.75 -12.70
N ASP A 382 5.27 -27.05 -12.98
CA ASP A 382 6.10 -27.96 -12.17
C ASP A 382 7.61 -27.71 -12.29
N ALA A 383 8.04 -26.94 -13.29
CA ALA A 383 9.41 -26.46 -13.43
C ALA A 383 9.65 -25.11 -12.73
N GLY A 384 8.61 -24.51 -12.13
CA GLY A 384 8.67 -23.20 -11.49
C GLY A 384 8.60 -22.03 -12.48
N LYS A 385 8.22 -22.28 -13.73
CA LYS A 385 8.01 -21.21 -14.71
C LYS A 385 6.70 -20.49 -14.40
N VAL A 386 6.77 -19.17 -14.40
CA VAL A 386 5.65 -18.26 -14.13
C VAL A 386 5.05 -17.75 -15.43
N GLN A 387 3.73 -17.69 -15.50
CA GLN A 387 2.97 -17.07 -16.58
C GLN A 387 1.72 -16.39 -16.01
N GLU A 388 1.46 -15.14 -16.37
CA GLU A 388 0.15 -14.54 -16.14
C GLU A 388 -0.85 -15.06 -17.18
N ILE A 389 -2.06 -15.38 -16.73
CA ILE A 389 -3.15 -15.88 -17.56
C ILE A 389 -4.22 -14.81 -17.69
N SER A 390 -4.66 -14.56 -18.93
CA SER A 390 -5.82 -13.72 -19.24
C SER A 390 -7.13 -14.51 -19.16
N ASN A 391 -8.24 -13.84 -18.83
CA ASN A 391 -9.55 -14.49 -18.75
C ASN A 391 -9.97 -15.08 -20.12
N GLY A 392 -10.23 -16.39 -20.17
CA GLY A 392 -10.57 -17.13 -21.39
C GLY A 392 -9.37 -17.51 -22.26
N GLU A 393 -8.14 -17.32 -21.79
CA GLU A 393 -6.93 -17.69 -22.50
C GLU A 393 -6.83 -19.21 -22.72
N VAL A 394 -6.37 -19.59 -23.91
CA VAL A 394 -6.01 -20.98 -24.23
C VAL A 394 -4.51 -21.13 -24.04
N ILE A 395 -4.12 -21.95 -23.08
CA ILE A 395 -2.72 -22.27 -22.77
C ILE A 395 -2.39 -23.71 -23.18
N VAL A 396 -1.10 -24.00 -23.35
CA VAL A 396 -0.64 -25.40 -23.43
C VAL A 396 -0.93 -26.06 -22.09
N SER A 397 -1.64 -27.19 -22.08
CA SER A 397 -1.95 -27.88 -20.82
C SER A 397 -0.65 -28.31 -20.13
N PRO A 398 -0.42 -27.93 -18.87
CA PRO A 398 0.69 -28.47 -18.10
C PRO A 398 0.58 -30.00 -18.01
N GLN A 399 1.71 -30.70 -18.00
CA GLN A 399 1.72 -32.16 -18.19
C GLN A 399 1.45 -32.97 -16.91
N ARG A 400 1.67 -32.37 -15.73
CA ARG A 400 1.58 -33.06 -14.44
C ARG A 400 0.76 -32.29 -13.43
N THR A 401 1.35 -31.25 -12.88
CA THR A 401 0.72 -30.38 -11.91
C THR A 401 1.11 -28.95 -12.19
N PHE A 402 0.24 -28.03 -11.83
CA PHE A 402 0.51 -26.60 -11.88
C PHE A 402 -0.28 -25.94 -10.76
N THR A 403 0.11 -24.74 -10.38
CA THR A 403 -0.60 -23.95 -9.37
C THR A 403 -1.15 -22.70 -10.04
N LEU A 404 -2.44 -22.44 -9.83
CA LEU A 404 -3.02 -21.13 -10.15
C LEU A 404 -3.10 -20.30 -8.87
N ILE A 405 -2.69 -19.06 -8.99
CA ILE A 405 -2.61 -18.09 -7.90
C ILE A 405 -3.46 -16.90 -8.29
N PRO A 406 -4.80 -16.99 -8.09
CA PRO A 406 -5.68 -15.87 -8.32
C PRO A 406 -5.50 -14.84 -7.20
N TYR A 407 -5.61 -13.56 -7.56
CA TYR A 407 -5.71 -12.47 -6.60
C TYR A 407 -6.67 -11.40 -7.09
N TYR A 408 -7.43 -10.83 -6.16
CA TYR A 408 -8.44 -9.83 -6.46
C TYR A 408 -7.89 -8.42 -6.27
N HIS A 409 -8.02 -7.57 -7.29
CA HIS A 409 -7.46 -6.23 -7.30
C HIS A 409 -8.54 -5.20 -7.71
N PRO A 410 -9.45 -4.80 -6.82
CA PRO A 410 -10.32 -3.66 -7.10
C PRO A 410 -9.49 -2.38 -7.29
N TYR A 411 -10.10 -1.34 -7.86
CA TYR A 411 -9.45 -0.05 -7.99
C TYR A 411 -9.11 0.52 -6.60
N GLY A 412 -7.82 0.72 -6.35
CA GLY A 412 -7.30 1.29 -5.11
C GLY A 412 -7.42 0.37 -3.89
N SER A 413 -7.12 0.94 -2.73
CA SER A 413 -7.35 0.38 -1.40
C SER A 413 -8.66 0.94 -0.85
N SER A 414 -9.37 0.17 -0.02
CA SER A 414 -10.49 0.72 0.75
C SER A 414 -10.04 1.04 2.17
N ALA A 415 -10.46 2.18 2.71
CA ALA A 415 -10.21 2.56 4.10
C ALA A 415 -11.15 1.84 5.10
N GLY A 416 -11.75 0.71 4.70
CA GLY A 416 -12.83 0.05 5.43
C GLY A 416 -12.35 -1.11 6.31
N GLN A 417 -12.94 -1.25 7.51
CA GLN A 417 -12.73 -2.40 8.40
C GLN A 417 -13.31 -3.73 7.86
N SER A 418 -14.05 -3.67 6.76
CA SER A 418 -14.68 -4.81 6.11
C SER A 418 -14.67 -4.60 4.62
N GLU A 419 -14.01 -5.51 3.91
CA GLU A 419 -13.96 -5.50 2.46
C GLU A 419 -14.76 -6.69 1.93
N PRO A 420 -15.80 -6.47 1.10
CA PRO A 420 -16.63 -7.55 0.61
C PRO A 420 -15.83 -8.45 -0.33
N SER A 421 -15.93 -9.76 -0.13
CA SER A 421 -15.38 -10.75 -1.04
C SER A 421 -16.16 -10.77 -2.36
N VAL A 422 -15.49 -11.16 -3.44
CA VAL A 422 -16.12 -11.51 -4.72
C VAL A 422 -16.13 -13.02 -4.87
N ASP A 423 -17.24 -13.58 -5.31
CA ASP A 423 -17.33 -14.98 -5.69
C ASP A 423 -16.79 -15.18 -7.10
N VAL A 424 -15.92 -16.18 -7.24
CA VAL A 424 -15.19 -16.51 -8.46
C VAL A 424 -15.53 -17.93 -8.85
N LEU A 425 -16.01 -18.13 -10.07
CA LEU A 425 -16.13 -19.45 -10.69
C LEU A 425 -15.04 -19.59 -11.74
N LEU A 426 -13.98 -20.32 -11.40
CA LEU A 426 -12.91 -20.70 -12.32
C LEU A 426 -13.36 -21.89 -13.17
N ASN A 427 -13.24 -21.75 -14.48
CA ASN A 427 -13.56 -22.74 -15.50
C ASN A 427 -12.29 -23.12 -16.25
N MET A 428 -12.03 -24.42 -16.35
CA MET A 428 -10.92 -24.96 -17.12
C MET A 428 -11.40 -26.06 -18.06
N GLU A 429 -11.30 -25.81 -19.36
CA GLU A 429 -11.85 -26.66 -20.41
C GLU A 429 -10.75 -27.18 -21.34
N TYR A 430 -10.68 -28.48 -21.58
CA TYR A 430 -9.78 -29.05 -22.57
C TYR A 430 -10.26 -28.72 -23.99
N THR A 431 -9.40 -28.12 -24.82
CA THR A 431 -9.76 -27.63 -26.15
C THR A 431 -8.68 -27.89 -27.22
N ASN A 432 -9.13 -28.13 -28.45
CA ASN A 432 -8.28 -28.28 -29.64
C ASN A 432 -7.90 -26.92 -30.25
N GLU A 433 -8.46 -25.81 -29.74
CA GLU A 433 -8.05 -24.48 -30.17
C GLU A 433 -6.56 -24.27 -29.93
N PRO A 434 -5.83 -23.69 -30.89
CA PRO A 434 -4.41 -23.40 -30.69
C PRO A 434 -4.24 -22.40 -29.53
N PRO A 435 -3.14 -22.49 -28.76
CA PRO A 435 -2.83 -21.47 -27.77
C PRO A 435 -2.66 -20.14 -28.50
N VAL A 436 -3.53 -19.18 -28.20
CA VAL A 436 -3.35 -17.80 -28.68
C VAL A 436 -2.34 -17.17 -27.70
N PRO A 437 -1.23 -16.56 -28.18
CA PRO A 437 -0.12 -16.12 -27.35
C PRO A 437 -0.58 -15.42 -26.07
N ALA A 438 0.01 -15.76 -24.93
CA ALA A 438 -0.35 -15.20 -23.62
C ALA A 438 -0.35 -13.67 -23.61
N VAL A 439 0.63 -13.10 -24.30
CA VAL A 439 0.71 -11.67 -24.59
C VAL A 439 0.47 -11.49 -26.08
N ILE A 440 -0.67 -10.90 -26.43
CA ILE A 440 -0.84 -10.32 -27.77
C ILE A 440 0.08 -9.10 -27.81
N PRO A 441 1.11 -9.05 -28.68
CA PRO A 441 2.07 -7.96 -28.68
C PRO A 441 1.40 -6.60 -28.88
N ASP A 442 1.87 -5.57 -28.18
CA ASP A 442 1.39 -4.20 -28.36
C ASP A 442 1.45 -3.77 -29.83
N GLY A 443 0.40 -3.07 -30.27
CA GLY A 443 0.19 -2.69 -31.66
C GLY A 443 -0.44 -3.78 -32.53
N SER A 444 -0.66 -4.99 -32.00
CA SER A 444 -1.38 -6.04 -32.75
C SER A 444 -2.86 -5.69 -32.93
N LEU A 445 -3.42 -6.17 -34.03
CA LEU A 445 -4.85 -6.06 -34.29
C LEU A 445 -5.59 -7.28 -33.74
N ILE A 446 -6.71 -7.04 -33.06
CA ILE A 446 -7.63 -8.06 -32.57
C ILE A 446 -9.03 -7.80 -33.13
N ARG A 447 -9.84 -8.84 -33.20
CA ARG A 447 -11.29 -8.74 -33.43
C ARG A 447 -12.02 -9.78 -32.63
N ARG A 448 -13.26 -9.47 -32.25
CA ARG A 448 -14.13 -10.47 -31.66
C ARG A 448 -14.56 -11.49 -32.71
N LYS A 449 -14.67 -12.75 -32.31
CA LYS A 449 -15.12 -13.84 -33.18
C LYS A 449 -16.48 -13.49 -33.79
N GLU A 450 -16.61 -13.70 -35.11
CA GLU A 450 -17.82 -13.42 -35.89
C GLU A 450 -18.18 -11.93 -36.06
N GLU A 451 -17.37 -11.00 -35.56
CA GLU A 451 -17.52 -9.55 -35.77
C GLU A 451 -16.45 -9.02 -36.76
N SER A 452 -16.76 -7.91 -37.44
CA SER A 452 -15.83 -7.26 -38.39
C SER A 452 -15.01 -6.13 -37.78
N ASP A 453 -15.36 -5.67 -36.58
CA ASP A 453 -14.70 -4.54 -35.94
C ASP A 453 -13.28 -4.89 -35.50
N ILE A 454 -12.36 -3.99 -35.82
CA ILE A 454 -10.93 -4.13 -35.57
C ILE A 454 -10.53 -3.23 -34.43
N TYR A 455 -9.75 -3.78 -33.51
CA TYR A 455 -9.20 -3.08 -32.37
C TYR A 455 -7.69 -3.25 -32.37
N VAL A 456 -6.96 -2.25 -31.89
CA VAL A 456 -5.54 -2.37 -31.57
C VAL A 456 -5.39 -2.58 -30.07
N VAL A 457 -4.43 -3.41 -29.66
CA VAL A 457 -4.11 -3.65 -28.24
C VAL A 457 -2.82 -2.97 -27.81
N GLU A 458 -2.80 -2.49 -26.58
CA GLU A 458 -1.61 -1.97 -25.88
C GLU A 458 -1.78 -2.29 -24.38
N GLY A 459 -0.92 -3.14 -23.83
CA GLY A 459 -1.07 -3.72 -22.50
C GLY A 459 -2.42 -4.42 -22.31
N LYS A 460 -3.14 -4.06 -21.24
CA LYS A 460 -4.49 -4.57 -20.93
C LYS A 460 -5.62 -3.84 -21.66
N TYR A 461 -5.31 -2.89 -22.53
CA TYR A 461 -6.29 -2.04 -23.21
C TYR A 461 -6.48 -2.44 -24.67
N LYS A 462 -7.71 -2.25 -25.15
CA LYS A 462 -8.07 -2.28 -26.57
C LYS A 462 -8.70 -0.95 -27.00
N ARG A 463 -8.42 -0.52 -28.22
CA ARG A 463 -9.01 0.67 -28.83
C ARG A 463 -9.54 0.37 -30.21
N TYR A 464 -10.77 0.78 -30.49
CA TYR A 464 -11.39 0.61 -31.81
C TYR A 464 -10.65 1.42 -32.88
N LEU A 465 -10.41 0.81 -34.03
CA LEU A 465 -9.85 1.47 -35.22
C LEU A 465 -10.89 1.48 -36.34
N ALA A 466 -11.35 2.67 -36.73
CA ALA A 466 -12.19 2.82 -37.91
C ALA A 466 -11.42 2.40 -39.17
N PRO A 467 -12.09 1.84 -40.20
CA PRO A 467 -11.43 1.41 -41.44
C PRO A 467 -10.58 2.51 -42.10
N GLY A 468 -11.04 3.76 -42.03
CA GLY A 468 -10.31 4.92 -42.55
C GLY A 468 -9.06 5.31 -41.75
N VAL A 469 -8.96 4.89 -40.49
CA VAL A 469 -7.73 5.04 -39.67
C VAL A 469 -6.75 3.94 -40.01
N ILE A 470 -7.22 2.69 -40.15
CA ILE A 470 -6.37 1.54 -40.50
C ILE A 470 -5.62 1.80 -41.81
N SER A 471 -6.29 2.39 -42.81
CA SER A 471 -5.66 2.71 -44.11
C SER A 471 -4.57 3.79 -44.04
N LEU A 472 -4.48 4.56 -42.96
CA LEU A 472 -3.40 5.54 -42.74
C LEU A 472 -2.09 4.87 -42.29
N TYR A 473 -2.16 3.62 -41.83
CA TYR A 473 -1.01 2.85 -41.38
C TYR A 473 -0.67 1.77 -42.39
N GLY A 474 0.33 2.02 -43.23
CA GLY A 474 0.72 1.09 -44.31
C GLY A 474 1.22 -0.29 -43.85
N HIS A 475 1.45 -0.49 -42.55
CA HIS A 475 1.86 -1.78 -41.97
C HIS A 475 0.71 -2.55 -41.32
N LEU A 476 -0.45 -1.93 -41.10
CA LEU A 476 -1.60 -2.58 -40.48
C LEU A 476 -2.37 -3.40 -41.53
N ASP A 477 -2.62 -4.67 -41.22
CA ASP A 477 -3.35 -5.59 -42.09
C ASP A 477 -4.52 -6.20 -41.28
N PRO A 478 -5.76 -5.71 -41.46
CA PRO A 478 -6.91 -6.16 -40.67
C PRO A 478 -7.27 -7.63 -40.96
N THR A 479 -6.80 -8.20 -42.07
CA THR A 479 -7.04 -9.63 -42.39
C THR A 479 -6.22 -10.56 -41.51
N LYS A 480 -5.16 -10.05 -40.89
CA LYS A 480 -4.28 -10.77 -39.95
C LYS A 480 -4.63 -10.52 -38.49
N ALA A 481 -5.73 -9.83 -38.21
CA ALA A 481 -6.16 -9.59 -36.83
C ALA A 481 -6.41 -10.91 -36.09
N PHE A 482 -5.94 -11.00 -34.85
CA PHE A 482 -6.22 -12.13 -33.98
C PHE A 482 -7.72 -12.21 -33.73
N GLN A 483 -8.33 -13.35 -34.07
CA GLN A 483 -9.74 -13.60 -33.81
C GLN A 483 -9.90 -14.19 -32.41
N LEU A 484 -10.53 -13.44 -31.50
CA LEU A 484 -10.64 -13.80 -30.10
C LEU A 484 -12.09 -14.19 -29.75
N GLU A 485 -12.24 -15.22 -28.92
CA GLU A 485 -13.53 -15.54 -28.29
C GLU A 485 -14.06 -14.35 -27.47
N PRO A 486 -15.39 -14.17 -27.32
CA PRO A 486 -15.97 -13.02 -26.62
C PRO A 486 -15.37 -12.76 -25.24
N VAL A 487 -15.17 -13.79 -24.41
CA VAL A 487 -14.61 -13.67 -23.05
C VAL A 487 -13.18 -13.09 -23.07
N ARG A 488 -12.33 -13.59 -23.96
CA ARG A 488 -10.95 -13.10 -24.11
C ARG A 488 -10.91 -11.72 -24.76
N PHE A 489 -11.82 -11.43 -25.66
CA PHE A 489 -11.94 -10.09 -26.21
C PHE A 489 -12.33 -9.09 -25.11
N ASP A 490 -13.29 -9.45 -24.25
CA ASP A 490 -13.83 -8.60 -23.19
C ASP A 490 -12.93 -8.47 -21.96
N SER A 491 -11.90 -9.31 -21.82
CA SER A 491 -10.88 -9.16 -20.78
C SER A 491 -10.00 -7.91 -20.99
N TYR A 492 -9.87 -7.43 -22.23
CA TYR A 492 -9.21 -6.16 -22.52
C TYR A 492 -10.15 -4.98 -22.23
N LEU A 493 -9.66 -4.01 -21.47
CA LEU A 493 -10.40 -2.78 -21.15
C LEU A 493 -10.48 -1.89 -22.39
N SER A 494 -11.69 -1.44 -22.73
CA SER A 494 -11.87 -0.48 -23.81
C SER A 494 -11.41 0.92 -23.39
N THR A 495 -10.61 1.56 -24.23
CA THR A 495 -10.21 2.97 -24.09
C THR A 495 -10.37 3.71 -25.40
N ASN A 496 -10.48 5.03 -25.31
CA ASN A 496 -10.48 5.92 -26.46
C ASN A 496 -9.52 7.10 -26.29
N TYR A 497 -8.56 6.99 -25.37
CA TYR A 497 -7.55 8.03 -25.18
C TYR A 497 -6.37 7.84 -26.11
N VAL A 498 -5.93 8.94 -26.72
CA VAL A 498 -4.78 8.99 -27.60
C VAL A 498 -3.90 10.18 -27.29
N ARG A 499 -2.61 10.06 -27.58
CA ARG A 499 -1.64 11.15 -27.51
C ARG A 499 -0.74 11.12 -28.74
N TYR A 500 -0.49 12.28 -29.31
CA TYR A 500 0.50 12.38 -30.38
C TYR A 500 1.91 12.23 -29.81
N ILE A 501 2.77 11.48 -30.51
CA ILE A 501 4.10 11.06 -30.02
C ILE A 501 4.98 12.21 -29.52
N ASN A 502 4.82 13.43 -30.05
CA ASN A 502 5.61 14.61 -29.67
C ASN A 502 4.83 15.66 -28.86
N GLU A 503 3.68 15.32 -28.30
CA GLU A 503 2.87 16.22 -27.49
C GLU A 503 2.51 15.62 -26.12
N GLN A 504 2.23 16.50 -25.15
CA GLN A 504 1.68 16.10 -23.85
C GLN A 504 0.15 16.09 -23.82
N LYS A 505 -0.51 16.66 -24.84
CA LYS A 505 -1.97 16.73 -24.90
C LYS A 505 -2.57 15.34 -25.13
N VAL A 506 -3.47 14.94 -24.25
CA VAL A 506 -4.27 13.73 -24.38
C VAL A 506 -5.63 14.11 -24.97
N TYR A 507 -6.08 13.35 -25.95
CA TYR A 507 -7.40 13.50 -26.56
C TYR A 507 -8.23 12.25 -26.33
N ALA A 508 -9.53 12.43 -26.11
CA ALA A 508 -10.51 11.36 -26.29
C ALA A 508 -10.99 11.37 -27.74
N VAL A 509 -11.03 10.21 -28.41
CA VAL A 509 -11.47 10.09 -29.81
C VAL A 509 -12.73 9.25 -29.94
N TRP A 510 -13.59 9.60 -30.90
CA TRP A 510 -14.76 8.81 -31.28
C TRP A 510 -14.72 8.53 -32.77
N PRO A 511 -14.11 7.41 -33.20
CA PRO A 511 -14.00 7.08 -34.61
C PRO A 511 -15.38 6.88 -35.27
N PRO A 512 -15.53 7.22 -36.57
CA PRO A 512 -16.79 7.02 -37.29
C PRO A 512 -17.05 5.53 -37.56
N GLY A 513 -18.28 5.06 -37.35
CA GLY A 513 -18.70 3.66 -37.57
C GLY A 513 -19.96 3.26 -36.77
N GLU A 514 -20.70 2.26 -37.25
CA GLU A 514 -21.79 1.61 -36.49
C GLU A 514 -21.19 0.58 -35.52
N GLY A 515 -21.53 0.66 -34.23
CA GLY A 515 -21.23 -0.42 -33.26
C GLY A 515 -20.38 0.01 -32.05
N SER A 516 -21.08 0.42 -30.98
CA SER A 516 -20.61 0.46 -29.58
C SER A 516 -19.22 1.08 -29.30
N SER A 517 -19.15 2.42 -29.31
CA SER A 517 -18.39 3.05 -28.24
C SER A 517 -19.07 2.61 -26.93
N GLY A 518 -18.39 1.84 -26.08
CA GLY A 518 -18.98 1.26 -24.84
C GLY A 518 -19.51 2.28 -23.83
N ALA A 519 -19.50 3.58 -24.17
CA ALA A 519 -19.93 4.70 -23.35
C ALA A 519 -21.25 5.35 -23.81
N GLY A 520 -21.90 4.87 -24.88
CA GLY A 520 -23.16 5.48 -25.36
C GLY A 520 -23.00 6.89 -25.93
N ILE A 521 -21.78 7.28 -26.32
CA ILE A 521 -21.46 8.58 -26.92
C ILE A 521 -21.34 8.40 -28.44
N ALA A 522 -22.01 9.26 -29.21
CA ALA A 522 -22.10 9.16 -30.67
C ALA A 522 -20.71 9.04 -31.34
N SER A 523 -20.57 8.07 -32.26
CA SER A 523 -19.40 7.88 -33.13
C SER A 523 -19.40 8.91 -34.27
N ASP A 524 -19.02 10.15 -33.96
CA ASP A 524 -19.14 11.29 -34.87
C ASP A 524 -17.83 11.66 -35.62
N GLY A 525 -16.75 10.90 -35.39
CA GLY A 525 -15.45 11.14 -36.02
C GLY A 525 -14.67 12.29 -35.40
N THR A 526 -14.89 12.59 -34.12
CA THR A 526 -14.27 13.73 -33.44
C THR A 526 -13.12 13.35 -32.49
N LYS A 527 -12.30 14.36 -32.16
CA LYS A 527 -11.35 14.37 -31.06
C LYS A 527 -11.65 15.52 -30.10
N HIS A 528 -11.55 15.24 -28.82
CA HIS A 528 -11.79 16.20 -27.74
C HIS A 528 -10.54 16.28 -26.87
N TRP A 529 -10.00 17.49 -26.70
CA TRP A 529 -8.87 17.66 -25.79
C TRP A 529 -9.34 17.44 -24.34
N LEU A 530 -8.64 16.58 -23.61
CA LEU A 530 -8.78 16.49 -22.16
C LEU A 530 -8.06 17.69 -21.54
N HIS A 531 -8.79 18.80 -21.41
CA HIS A 531 -8.26 20.03 -20.86
C HIS A 531 -8.33 19.98 -19.34
N MET A 532 -7.47 19.14 -18.75
CA MET A 532 -7.35 18.93 -17.32
C MET A 532 -5.89 18.73 -16.90
N PRO A 533 -5.52 19.07 -15.66
CA PRO A 533 -4.22 18.71 -15.10
C PRO A 533 -4.00 17.19 -15.07
N ALA A 534 -2.74 16.76 -15.15
CA ALA A 534 -2.37 15.35 -14.99
C ALA A 534 -2.88 14.76 -13.66
N GLN A 535 -2.84 15.57 -12.59
CA GLN A 535 -3.41 15.20 -11.29
C GLN A 535 -4.90 14.84 -11.40
N THR A 536 -5.70 15.65 -12.07
CA THR A 536 -7.14 15.39 -12.26
C THR A 536 -7.40 14.14 -13.10
N PHE A 537 -6.55 13.85 -14.09
CA PHE A 537 -6.64 12.60 -14.86
C PHE A 537 -6.48 11.38 -13.93
N SER A 538 -5.48 11.40 -13.05
CA SER A 538 -5.30 10.34 -12.05
C SER A 538 -6.44 10.28 -11.02
N GLU A 539 -6.84 11.42 -10.45
CA GLU A 539 -7.88 11.52 -9.40
C GLU A 539 -9.27 11.06 -9.86
N THR A 540 -9.54 11.12 -11.16
CA THR A 540 -10.80 10.65 -11.75
C THR A 540 -10.79 9.16 -12.09
N GLY A 541 -9.75 8.43 -11.66
CA GLY A 541 -9.60 6.99 -11.87
C GLY A 541 -9.21 6.60 -13.30
N ARG A 542 -8.73 7.56 -14.12
CA ARG A 542 -8.28 7.27 -15.48
C ARG A 542 -6.84 6.74 -15.45
N ASP A 543 -6.59 5.68 -16.23
CA ASP A 543 -5.31 4.98 -16.25
C ASP A 543 -4.38 5.55 -17.33
N TRP A 544 -3.17 5.99 -16.98
CA TRP A 544 -2.22 6.54 -17.95
C TRP A 544 -1.78 5.52 -19.01
N SER A 545 -1.80 4.22 -18.67
CA SER A 545 -1.51 3.14 -19.63
C SER A 545 -2.64 2.90 -20.64
N SER A 546 -3.78 3.56 -20.48
CA SER A 546 -4.89 3.51 -21.44
C SER A 546 -4.76 4.49 -22.61
N ILE A 547 -3.66 5.24 -22.69
CA ILE A 547 -3.42 6.27 -23.71
C ILE A 547 -2.55 5.71 -24.83
N PHE A 548 -3.13 5.56 -26.01
CA PHE A 548 -2.43 5.06 -27.20
C PHE A 548 -1.60 6.17 -27.86
N ILE A 549 -0.36 5.88 -28.22
CA ILE A 549 0.48 6.81 -28.96
C ILE A 549 0.16 6.70 -30.46
N ILE A 550 -0.23 7.82 -31.08
CA ILE A 550 -0.65 7.87 -32.50
C ILE A 550 0.20 8.85 -33.30
N ASN A 551 0.20 8.69 -34.63
CA ASN A 551 0.85 9.63 -35.55
C ASN A 551 -0.05 10.84 -35.89
N ASP A 552 0.52 11.78 -36.64
CA ASP A 552 -0.16 13.00 -37.10
C ASP A 552 -1.27 12.71 -38.11
N LEU A 553 -1.11 11.70 -38.96
CA LEU A 553 -2.14 11.28 -39.92
C LEU A 553 -3.43 10.85 -39.20
N GLU A 554 -3.32 9.99 -38.19
CA GLU A 554 -4.47 9.56 -37.39
C GLU A 554 -5.03 10.72 -36.56
N LEU A 555 -4.20 11.55 -35.92
CA LEU A 555 -4.72 12.68 -35.15
C LEU A 555 -5.51 13.64 -36.05
N ASN A 556 -5.06 13.87 -37.28
CA ASN A 556 -5.72 14.75 -38.26
C ASN A 556 -6.94 14.11 -38.94
N PHE A 557 -7.11 12.80 -38.84
CA PHE A 557 -8.33 12.12 -39.29
C PHE A 557 -9.56 12.57 -38.49
N TYR A 558 -9.40 12.84 -37.19
CA TYR A 558 -10.49 13.26 -36.32
C TYR A 558 -10.74 14.77 -36.37
N LYS A 559 -12.03 15.16 -36.46
CA LYS A 559 -12.46 16.57 -36.37
C LYS A 559 -12.34 17.07 -34.93
N THR A 560 -11.73 18.23 -34.72
CA THR A 560 -11.66 18.82 -33.38
C THR A 560 -13.05 19.26 -32.92
N SER A 561 -13.43 18.84 -31.71
CA SER A 561 -14.68 19.20 -31.05
C SER A 561 -14.41 19.88 -29.69
N SER A 562 -15.46 20.21 -28.94
CA SER A 562 -15.35 20.93 -27.67
C SER A 562 -14.52 20.17 -26.63
N ASP A 563 -13.64 20.86 -25.92
CA ASP A 563 -12.81 20.27 -24.87
C ASP A 563 -13.63 19.57 -23.77
N ILE A 564 -13.04 18.55 -23.17
CA ILE A 564 -13.54 17.90 -21.96
C ILE A 564 -12.76 18.46 -20.79
N THR A 565 -13.45 19.16 -19.90
CA THR A 565 -12.85 19.84 -18.74
C THR A 565 -13.18 19.17 -17.40
N LYS A 566 -13.87 18.02 -17.41
CA LYS A 566 -14.26 17.25 -16.22
C LYS A 566 -14.09 15.74 -16.48
#